data_AF-A0A4Y9QK25-F1
#
_entry.id   AF-A0A4Y9QK25-F1
#
_cell.length_a   1.000
_cell.length_b   1.000
_cell.length_c   1.000
_cell.angle_alpha   90.00
_cell.angle_beta   90.00
_cell.angle_gamma   90.00
#
_symmetry.space_group_name_H-M   'P 1'
#
loop_
_entity.id
_entity.type
_entity.pdbx_description
1 polymer ?
#
loop_
_entity_poly.entity_id
_entity_poly.type
_entity_poly.pdbx_seq_one_letter_code
_entity_poly.pdbx_strand_id
1 'polypeptide(L)'
;MSAMPQVSAAARPSWLTTTRRIGLLVTVVAAVAAALYVLVVRDLPRLEGGFTLPWLVWVVAFAAGELLVVHIQLQKDSHSFSLADLVLVAGLYLIAPAQLITAQLAGAALALVLHRRQSGLKLAFNLAQFALSGCLATILFAAISQDAALSGAWNWVAGLAAVAVSTLAAGLCIFAAISLSQGYLGLRALPRMLALSMPFALAMAAFGLLAAQIAMQNPASLILLALPSVLLISAYRAYAKAREQQNNLRLLHEVTSLLYTSDDAPTALTDFLTAVRGAFRAADAELVLFGEDDDAVPTLSRSREGEAPVALLPMEHRADADRLVAFAEESGVPTTRTGAPGGTELERYAARHGLKDAMM
;
A
#
# COMPACT_ATOMS: atom_id res chain seq x y z
N MET A 1 18.81 -52.80 -16.38
CA MET A 1 19.52 -51.60 -15.91
C MET A 1 19.41 -50.55 -17.02
N SER A 2 18.20 -50.08 -17.33
CA SER A 2 17.36 -49.12 -16.60
C SER A 2 17.86 -47.70 -16.82
N ALA A 3 17.26 -47.06 -17.81
CA ALA A 3 17.51 -45.72 -18.31
C ALA A 3 17.22 -44.64 -17.25
N MET A 4 18.05 -43.59 -17.23
CA MET A 4 17.86 -42.40 -16.41
C MET A 4 16.62 -41.60 -16.88
N PRO A 5 15.76 -41.11 -15.98
CA PRO A 5 14.67 -40.23 -16.37
C PRO A 5 15.17 -38.81 -16.62
N GLN A 6 14.59 -38.21 -17.66
CA GLN A 6 14.89 -36.91 -18.22
C GLN A 6 14.66 -35.77 -17.22
N VAL A 7 15.55 -34.78 -17.30
CA VAL A 7 15.53 -33.51 -16.57
C VAL A 7 14.25 -32.73 -16.91
N SER A 8 13.54 -32.36 -15.84
CA SER A 8 12.49 -31.35 -15.71
C SER A 8 12.39 -30.33 -16.84
N ALA A 9 11.23 -30.29 -17.50
CA ALA A 9 10.82 -29.22 -18.38
C ALA A 9 10.67 -27.91 -17.58
N ALA A 10 11.52 -26.93 -17.87
CA ALA A 10 11.39 -25.57 -17.36
C ALA A 10 10.03 -24.98 -17.78
N ALA A 11 9.09 -24.90 -16.84
CA ALA A 11 7.83 -24.19 -17.03
C ALA A 11 8.13 -22.69 -17.25
N ARG A 12 7.85 -22.19 -18.46
CA ARG A 12 7.93 -20.76 -18.78
C ARG A 12 7.00 -19.97 -17.84
N PRO A 13 7.41 -18.79 -17.33
CA PRO A 13 6.55 -17.99 -16.45
C PRO A 13 5.27 -17.56 -17.19
N SER A 14 4.12 -17.82 -16.58
CA SER A 14 2.76 -17.61 -17.12
C SER A 14 2.26 -16.16 -17.08
N TRP A 15 3.15 -15.18 -16.95
CA TRP A 15 2.84 -13.75 -16.84
C TRP A 15 1.82 -13.19 -17.85
N LEU A 16 1.90 -13.61 -19.12
CA LEU A 16 0.99 -13.18 -20.20
C LEU A 16 -0.47 -13.63 -19.99
N THR A 17 -0.70 -14.78 -19.35
CA THR A 17 -2.06 -15.25 -19.08
C THR A 17 -2.64 -14.57 -17.85
N THR A 18 -1.82 -14.29 -16.83
CA THR A 18 -2.23 -13.53 -15.65
C THR A 18 -2.63 -12.10 -16.00
N THR A 19 -1.83 -11.38 -16.80
CA THR A 19 -2.17 -10.01 -17.25
C THR A 19 -3.47 -9.99 -18.05
N ARG A 20 -3.72 -10.98 -18.92
CA ARG A 20 -4.98 -11.08 -19.68
C ARG A 20 -6.18 -11.37 -18.78
N ARG A 21 -6.05 -12.25 -17.79
CA ARG A 21 -7.11 -12.55 -16.81
C ARG A 21 -7.47 -11.32 -15.98
N ILE A 22 -6.46 -10.59 -15.50
CA ILE A 22 -6.69 -9.34 -14.76
C ILE A 22 -7.28 -8.27 -15.70
N GLY A 23 -6.81 -8.17 -16.94
CA GLY A 23 -7.38 -7.28 -17.96
C GLY A 23 -8.87 -7.55 -18.22
N LEU A 24 -9.26 -8.82 -18.33
CA LEU A 24 -10.66 -9.22 -18.46
C LEU A 24 -11.47 -8.82 -17.22
N LEU A 25 -10.96 -9.09 -16.01
CA LEU A 25 -11.61 -8.67 -14.76
C LEU A 25 -11.84 -7.16 -14.75
N VAL A 26 -10.81 -6.35 -15.06
CA VAL A 26 -10.92 -4.89 -15.13
C VAL A 26 -11.98 -4.47 -16.13
N THR A 27 -12.00 -5.09 -17.31
CA THR A 27 -12.97 -4.77 -18.37
C THR A 27 -14.40 -5.09 -17.91
N VAL A 28 -14.62 -6.25 -17.29
CA VAL A 28 -15.93 -6.64 -16.76
C VAL A 28 -16.38 -5.72 -15.65
N VAL A 29 -15.52 -5.44 -14.66
CA VAL A 29 -15.83 -4.53 -13.56
C VAL A 29 -16.15 -3.12 -14.08
N ALA A 30 -15.36 -2.61 -15.02
CA ALA A 30 -15.59 -1.31 -15.64
C ALA A 30 -16.90 -1.28 -16.45
N ALA A 31 -17.20 -2.33 -17.21
CA ALA A 31 -18.43 -2.43 -17.99
C ALA A 31 -19.67 -2.48 -17.09
N VAL A 32 -19.63 -3.26 -16.01
CA VAL A 32 -20.72 -3.33 -15.03
C VAL A 32 -20.89 -1.98 -14.32
N ALA A 33 -19.80 -1.35 -13.89
CA ALA A 33 -19.87 -0.03 -13.27
C ALA A 33 -20.46 1.03 -14.22
N ALA A 34 -20.04 1.03 -15.49
CA ALA A 34 -20.57 1.92 -16.51
C ALA A 34 -22.06 1.65 -16.77
N ALA A 35 -22.47 0.38 -16.84
CA ALA A 35 -23.88 0.02 -17.02
C ALA A 35 -24.73 0.47 -15.82
N LEU A 36 -24.29 0.22 -14.58
CA LEU A 36 -24.98 0.69 -13.38
C LEU A 36 -25.07 2.22 -13.34
N TYR A 37 -24.01 2.91 -13.75
CA TYR A 37 -24.01 4.37 -13.81
C TYR A 37 -25.03 4.90 -14.83
N VAL A 38 -24.96 4.40 -16.07
CA VAL A 38 -25.79 4.89 -17.18
C VAL A 38 -27.26 4.50 -17.04
N LEU A 39 -27.55 3.29 -16.59
CA LEU A 39 -28.91 2.73 -16.53
C LEU A 39 -29.65 3.05 -15.24
N VAL A 40 -28.93 3.36 -14.15
CA VAL A 40 -29.54 3.55 -12.82
C VAL A 40 -29.10 4.86 -12.20
N VAL A 41 -27.81 5.01 -11.87
CA VAL A 41 -27.34 6.12 -11.01
C VAL A 41 -27.57 7.50 -11.63
N ARG A 42 -27.44 7.61 -12.95
CA ARG A 42 -27.63 8.87 -13.68
C ARG A 42 -29.00 9.49 -13.45
N ASP A 43 -30.04 8.66 -13.36
CA ASP A 43 -31.44 9.10 -13.29
C ASP A 43 -31.99 9.06 -11.85
N LEU A 44 -31.16 8.68 -10.86
CA LEU A 44 -31.57 8.73 -9.46
C LEU A 44 -31.79 10.17 -8.99
N PRO A 45 -32.92 10.46 -8.34
CA PRO A 45 -33.19 11.80 -7.83
C PRO A 45 -32.24 12.13 -6.68
N ARG A 46 -31.87 13.40 -6.60
CA ARG A 46 -31.13 13.95 -5.47
C ARG A 46 -32.06 14.04 -4.26
N LEU A 47 -31.55 13.76 -3.05
CA LEU A 47 -32.26 14.09 -1.83
C LEU A 47 -32.48 15.60 -1.73
N GLU A 48 -33.71 16.02 -1.45
CA GLU A 48 -34.05 17.44 -1.33
C GLU A 48 -33.29 18.08 -0.16
N GLY A 49 -32.54 19.14 -0.46
CA GLY A 49 -31.74 19.87 0.52
C GLY A 49 -31.25 21.19 -0.06
N GLY A 50 -31.41 22.28 0.70
CA GLY A 50 -31.06 23.64 0.27
C GLY A 50 -29.55 23.92 0.15
N PHE A 51 -28.71 23.05 0.71
CA PHE A 51 -27.26 23.20 0.67
C PHE A 51 -26.66 22.44 -0.52
N THR A 52 -25.89 23.14 -1.36
CA THR A 52 -25.12 22.54 -2.47
C THR A 52 -23.67 23.02 -2.37
N LEU A 53 -22.74 22.09 -2.49
CA LEU A 53 -21.32 22.41 -2.66
C LEU A 53 -20.96 22.28 -4.15
N PRO A 54 -20.06 23.13 -4.68
CA PRO A 54 -19.56 22.98 -6.04
C PRO A 54 -18.92 21.60 -6.25
N TRP A 55 -19.11 21.02 -7.44
CA TRP A 55 -18.54 19.72 -7.80
C TRP A 55 -17.02 19.62 -7.53
N LEU A 56 -16.28 20.71 -7.77
CA LEU A 56 -14.84 20.77 -7.55
C LEU A 56 -14.45 20.56 -6.07
N VAL A 57 -15.28 21.00 -5.13
CA VAL A 57 -15.04 20.77 -3.69
C VAL A 57 -15.07 19.27 -3.38
N TRP A 58 -15.99 18.53 -4.00
CA TRP A 58 -16.08 17.08 -3.85
C TRP A 58 -14.89 16.36 -4.47
N VAL A 59 -14.43 16.79 -5.65
CA VAL A 59 -13.21 16.26 -6.27
C VAL A 59 -12.01 16.40 -5.34
N VAL A 60 -11.83 17.59 -4.75
CA VAL A 60 -10.74 17.86 -3.80
C VAL A 60 -10.93 17.04 -2.52
N ALA A 61 -12.16 16.91 -2.01
CA ALA A 61 -12.43 16.10 -0.83
C ALA A 61 -12.12 14.61 -1.06
N PHE A 62 -12.52 14.04 -2.18
CA PHE A 62 -12.17 12.66 -2.53
C PHE A 62 -10.66 12.48 -2.74
N ALA A 63 -10.01 13.42 -3.43
CA ALA A 63 -8.56 13.40 -3.56
C ALA A 63 -7.87 13.45 -2.20
N ALA A 64 -8.31 14.33 -1.29
CA ALA A 64 -7.79 14.40 0.07
C ALA A 64 -8.06 13.11 0.86
N GLY A 65 -9.26 12.52 0.75
CA GLY A 65 -9.61 11.24 1.38
C GLY A 65 -8.70 10.09 0.94
N GLU A 66 -8.29 10.08 -0.33
CA GLU A 66 -7.33 9.10 -0.88
C GLU A 66 -5.88 9.33 -0.44
N LEU A 67 -5.51 10.57 -0.13
CA LEU A 67 -4.18 10.94 0.36
C LEU A 67 -4.03 10.76 1.87
N LEU A 68 -5.12 10.97 2.62
CA LEU A 68 -5.19 10.77 4.06
C LEU A 68 -5.37 9.29 4.34
N VAL A 69 -4.27 8.54 4.27
CA VAL A 69 -4.23 7.12 4.64
C VAL A 69 -3.82 6.98 6.09
N VAL A 70 -4.67 6.38 6.90
CA VAL A 70 -4.30 5.95 8.26
C VAL A 70 -3.66 4.57 8.14
N HIS A 71 -2.36 4.50 8.41
CA HIS A 71 -1.63 3.24 8.44
C HIS A 71 -1.78 2.61 9.82
N ILE A 72 -2.67 1.62 9.94
CA ILE A 72 -2.76 0.81 11.15
C ILE A 72 -1.91 -0.43 10.91
N GLN A 73 -0.75 -0.49 11.56
CA GLN A 73 0.10 -1.67 11.55
C GLN A 73 -0.49 -2.72 12.50
N LEU A 74 -1.26 -3.67 11.98
CA LEU A 74 -1.68 -4.84 12.75
C LEU A 74 -0.70 -5.99 12.50
N GLN A 75 0.25 -6.11 13.42
CA GLN A 75 1.23 -7.20 13.65
C GLN A 75 2.12 -7.69 12.50
N LYS A 76 1.65 -7.90 11.26
CA LYS A 76 2.48 -8.33 10.11
C LYS A 76 2.01 -7.84 8.73
N ASP A 77 0.81 -7.27 8.61
CA ASP A 77 0.26 -6.76 7.34
C ASP A 77 -0.07 -5.26 7.46
N SER A 78 0.44 -4.45 6.54
CA SER A 78 0.12 -3.01 6.49
C SER A 78 -1.24 -2.82 5.80
N HIS A 79 -2.30 -2.66 6.58
CA HIS A 79 -3.59 -2.27 6.05
C HIS A 79 -3.73 -0.75 6.07
N SER A 80 -3.84 -0.20 4.86
CA SER A 80 -4.05 1.21 4.60
C SER A 80 -5.54 1.46 4.47
N PHE A 81 -6.11 2.28 5.35
CA PHE A 81 -7.50 2.70 5.24
C PHE A 81 -7.56 4.16 4.79
N SER A 82 -8.36 4.44 3.76
CA SER A 82 -8.56 5.80 3.25
C SER A 82 -9.73 6.48 3.97
N LEU A 83 -9.70 7.80 4.02
CA LEU A 83 -10.82 8.62 4.51
C LEU A 83 -11.91 8.82 3.44
N ALA A 84 -11.83 8.12 2.31
CA ALA A 84 -12.76 8.30 1.19
C ALA A 84 -14.20 7.88 1.55
N ASP A 85 -14.39 6.91 2.47
CA ASP A 85 -15.72 6.48 2.93
C ASP A 85 -16.49 7.61 3.64
N LEU A 86 -15.78 8.48 4.36
CA LEU A 86 -16.37 9.68 4.98
C LEU A 86 -16.96 10.60 3.91
N VAL A 87 -16.18 10.85 2.84
CA VAL A 87 -16.59 11.71 1.73
C VAL A 87 -17.73 11.07 0.93
N LEU A 88 -17.66 9.76 0.71
CA LEU A 88 -18.72 8.99 0.03
C LEU A 88 -20.05 9.15 0.74
N VAL A 89 -20.11 8.90 2.06
CA VAL A 89 -21.35 9.05 2.83
C VAL A 89 -21.83 10.48 2.84
N ALA A 90 -20.94 11.45 3.07
CA ALA A 90 -21.33 12.85 3.03
C ALA A 90 -21.94 13.22 1.67
N GLY A 91 -21.36 12.70 0.59
CA GLY A 91 -21.83 12.90 -0.77
C GLY A 91 -23.20 12.29 -1.05
N LEU A 92 -23.50 11.11 -0.50
CA LEU A 92 -24.82 10.46 -0.67
C LEU A 92 -25.98 11.37 -0.23
N TYR A 93 -25.77 12.22 0.79
CA TYR A 93 -26.81 13.16 1.27
C TYR A 93 -26.75 14.54 0.59
N LEU A 94 -25.57 15.00 0.17
CA LEU A 94 -25.36 16.42 -0.15
C LEU A 94 -25.23 16.72 -1.64
N ILE A 95 -24.84 15.76 -2.48
CA ILE A 95 -24.64 15.96 -3.92
C ILE A 95 -25.54 15.02 -4.74
N ALA A 96 -25.83 15.39 -5.99
CA ALA A 96 -26.56 14.52 -6.91
C ALA A 96 -25.81 13.19 -7.15
N PRO A 97 -26.52 12.04 -7.21
CA PRO A 97 -25.92 10.71 -7.43
C PRO A 97 -24.92 10.64 -8.59
N ALA A 98 -25.26 11.21 -9.75
CA ALA A 98 -24.37 11.23 -10.92
C ALA A 98 -23.08 12.05 -10.67
N GLN A 99 -23.21 13.18 -9.97
CA GLN A 99 -22.09 14.05 -9.63
C GLN A 99 -21.19 13.42 -8.57
N LEU A 100 -21.75 12.62 -7.65
CA LEU A 100 -21.00 11.88 -6.64
C LEU A 100 -19.98 10.94 -7.27
N ILE A 101 -20.43 10.08 -8.20
CA ILE A 101 -19.56 9.08 -8.85
C ILE A 101 -18.49 9.77 -9.69
N THR A 102 -18.85 10.81 -10.46
CA THR A 102 -17.88 11.53 -11.27
C THR A 102 -16.86 12.30 -10.42
N ALA A 103 -17.28 12.88 -9.30
CA ALA A 103 -16.37 13.53 -8.35
C ALA A 103 -15.42 12.53 -7.68
N GLN A 104 -15.94 11.35 -7.28
CA GLN A 104 -15.15 10.26 -6.71
C GLN A 104 -14.07 9.80 -7.69
N LEU A 105 -14.43 9.57 -8.95
CA LEU A 105 -13.49 9.12 -9.97
C LEU A 105 -12.46 10.19 -10.33
N ALA A 106 -12.88 11.45 -10.45
CA ALA A 106 -11.94 12.55 -10.71
C ALA A 106 -10.97 12.76 -9.54
N GLY A 107 -11.46 12.75 -8.30
CA GLY A 107 -10.62 12.90 -7.11
C GLY A 107 -9.67 11.73 -6.91
N ALA A 108 -10.15 10.50 -7.09
CA ALA A 108 -9.31 9.31 -7.05
C ALA A 108 -8.26 9.32 -8.17
N ALA A 109 -8.64 9.65 -9.41
CA ALA A 109 -7.69 9.76 -10.52
C ALA A 109 -6.60 10.80 -10.23
N LEU A 110 -6.98 11.97 -9.70
CA LEU A 110 -6.05 13.02 -9.31
C LEU A 110 -5.03 12.52 -8.27
N ALA A 111 -5.50 11.87 -7.21
CA ALA A 111 -4.64 11.35 -6.15
C ALA A 111 -3.75 10.18 -6.65
N LEU A 112 -4.31 9.25 -7.42
CA LEU A 112 -3.59 8.08 -7.90
C LEU A 112 -2.54 8.43 -8.96
N VAL A 113 -2.83 9.36 -9.87
CA VAL A 113 -1.92 9.76 -10.95
C VAL A 113 -0.87 10.75 -10.44
N LEU A 114 -1.27 11.82 -9.75
CA LEU A 114 -0.31 12.87 -9.39
C LEU A 114 0.53 12.53 -8.17
N HIS A 115 -0.09 11.95 -7.13
CA HIS A 115 0.62 11.67 -5.89
C HIS A 115 1.23 10.27 -5.88
N ARG A 116 0.44 9.25 -6.22
CA ARG A 116 0.92 7.85 -6.20
C ARG A 116 1.59 7.39 -7.50
N ARG A 117 1.61 8.23 -8.54
CA ARG A 117 2.21 7.96 -9.86
C ARG A 117 1.80 6.60 -10.44
N GLN A 118 0.57 6.18 -10.19
CA GLN A 118 0.04 4.93 -10.69
C GLN A 118 -0.33 5.06 -12.17
N SER A 119 -0.04 4.02 -12.94
CA SER A 119 -0.35 3.97 -14.37
C SER A 119 -0.77 2.55 -14.80
N GLY A 120 -1.29 2.46 -16.03
CA GLY A 120 -1.64 1.19 -16.67
C GLY A 120 -2.78 0.44 -15.99
N LEU A 121 -2.64 -0.90 -15.95
CA LEU A 121 -3.71 -1.81 -15.52
C LEU A 121 -4.12 -1.62 -14.05
N LYS A 122 -3.19 -1.22 -13.18
CA LYS A 122 -3.47 -0.99 -11.75
C LYS A 122 -4.35 0.24 -11.54
N LEU A 123 -4.07 1.32 -12.27
CA LEU A 123 -4.91 2.52 -12.24
C LEU A 123 -6.31 2.21 -12.76
N ALA A 124 -6.41 1.51 -13.89
CA ALA A 124 -7.68 1.11 -14.48
C ALA A 124 -8.50 0.23 -13.54
N PHE A 125 -7.86 -0.74 -12.87
CA PHE A 125 -8.51 -1.58 -11.86
C PHE A 125 -9.07 -0.76 -10.70
N ASN A 126 -8.26 0.13 -10.09
CA ASN A 126 -8.68 0.94 -8.96
C ASN A 126 -9.87 1.85 -9.33
N LEU A 127 -9.80 2.52 -10.49
CA LEU A 127 -10.90 3.38 -10.94
C LEU A 127 -12.17 2.58 -11.24
N ALA A 128 -12.06 1.42 -11.89
CA ALA A 128 -13.20 0.56 -12.15
C ALA A 128 -13.83 0.03 -10.85
N GLN A 129 -13.00 -0.36 -9.88
CA GLN A 129 -13.43 -0.81 -8.57
C GLN A 129 -14.12 0.32 -7.79
N PHE A 130 -13.57 1.54 -7.79
CA PHE A 130 -14.21 2.70 -7.16
C PHE A 130 -15.55 3.04 -7.81
N ALA A 131 -15.63 3.01 -9.15
CA ALA A 131 -16.87 3.24 -9.87
C ALA A 131 -17.94 2.21 -9.48
N LEU A 132 -17.58 0.92 -9.44
CA LEU A 132 -18.51 -0.15 -9.08
C LEU A 132 -19.00 -0.01 -7.63
N SER A 133 -18.07 0.11 -6.68
CA SER A 133 -18.38 0.28 -5.26
C SER A 133 -19.26 1.50 -5.00
N GLY A 134 -18.91 2.65 -5.61
CA GLY A 134 -19.69 3.89 -5.51
C GLY A 134 -21.09 3.75 -6.09
N CYS A 135 -21.24 3.11 -7.26
CA CYS A 135 -22.56 2.87 -7.85
C CYS A 135 -23.42 1.98 -6.96
N LEU A 136 -22.88 0.85 -6.47
CA LEU A 136 -23.62 -0.07 -5.59
C LEU A 136 -24.05 0.61 -4.28
N ALA A 137 -23.15 1.39 -3.67
CA ALA A 137 -23.46 2.16 -2.47
C ALA A 137 -24.59 3.17 -2.73
N THR A 138 -24.51 3.90 -3.85
CA THR A 138 -25.48 4.93 -4.22
C THR A 138 -26.85 4.33 -4.54
N ILE A 139 -26.89 3.20 -5.25
CA ILE A 139 -28.13 2.49 -5.57
C ILE A 139 -28.79 1.97 -4.30
N LEU A 140 -28.03 1.34 -3.41
CA LEU A 140 -28.57 0.83 -2.14
C LEU A 140 -29.10 1.97 -1.26
N PHE A 141 -28.33 3.05 -1.18
CA PHE A 141 -28.73 4.24 -0.43
C PHE A 141 -30.05 4.81 -0.95
N ALA A 142 -30.15 5.04 -2.27
CA ALA A 142 -31.37 5.53 -2.90
C ALA A 142 -32.56 4.60 -2.68
N ALA A 143 -32.36 3.28 -2.80
CA ALA A 143 -33.41 2.29 -2.59
C ALA A 143 -33.97 2.32 -1.16
N ILE A 144 -33.11 2.51 -0.15
CA ILE A 144 -33.54 2.57 1.26
C ILE A 144 -34.13 3.94 1.61
N SER A 145 -33.50 5.04 1.16
CA SER A 145 -33.90 6.40 1.53
C SER A 145 -35.16 6.90 0.81
N GLN A 146 -35.51 6.34 -0.35
CA GLN A 146 -36.72 6.72 -1.10
C GLN A 146 -37.93 5.83 -0.77
N ASP A 147 -37.73 4.71 -0.09
CA ASP A 147 -38.84 3.86 0.35
C ASP A 147 -39.57 4.55 1.52
N ALA A 148 -40.83 4.96 1.29
CA ALA A 148 -41.64 5.67 2.28
C ALA A 148 -41.78 4.93 3.62
N ALA A 149 -41.68 3.59 3.63
CA ALA A 149 -41.76 2.77 4.84
C ALA A 149 -40.45 2.79 5.66
N LEU A 150 -39.31 3.05 5.00
CA LEU A 150 -37.97 3.09 5.61
C LEU A 150 -37.45 4.53 5.78
N SER A 151 -38.00 5.47 5.00
CA SER A 151 -37.63 6.89 5.02
C SER A 151 -38.12 7.53 6.32
N GLY A 152 -37.19 8.04 7.12
CA GLY A 152 -37.49 8.61 8.44
C GLY A 152 -36.28 8.61 9.37
N ALA A 153 -36.49 8.32 10.65
CA ALA A 153 -35.46 8.31 11.70
C ALA A 153 -34.29 7.34 11.43
N TRP A 154 -34.43 6.43 10.48
CA TRP A 154 -33.43 5.39 10.15
C TRP A 154 -32.59 5.70 8.91
N ASN A 155 -32.67 6.91 8.33
CA ASN A 155 -31.85 7.28 7.18
C ASN A 155 -30.35 7.10 7.42
N TRP A 156 -29.89 7.17 8.67
CA TRP A 156 -28.50 6.87 9.04
C TRP A 156 -28.08 5.42 8.76
N VAL A 157 -29.01 4.46 8.86
CA VAL A 157 -28.77 3.05 8.54
C VAL A 157 -28.51 2.89 7.05
N ALA A 158 -29.22 3.64 6.19
CA ALA A 158 -28.98 3.64 4.75
C ALA A 158 -27.54 4.07 4.41
N GLY A 159 -27.04 5.13 5.06
CA GLY A 159 -25.66 5.59 4.88
C GLY A 159 -24.62 4.57 5.32
N LEU A 160 -24.82 3.93 6.48
CA LEU A 160 -23.93 2.87 6.96
C LEU A 160 -23.97 1.62 6.07
N ALA A 161 -25.16 1.20 5.64
CA ALA A 161 -25.35 0.06 4.74
C ALA A 161 -24.69 0.30 3.37
N ALA A 162 -24.77 1.54 2.86
CA ALA A 162 -24.11 1.93 1.61
C ALA A 162 -22.58 1.76 1.69
N VAL A 163 -21.94 2.18 2.80
CA VAL A 163 -20.49 1.97 2.99
C VAL A 163 -20.14 0.52 3.20
N ALA A 164 -20.97 -0.23 3.95
CA ALA A 164 -20.77 -1.66 4.09
C ALA A 164 -20.75 -2.35 2.72
N VAL A 165 -21.71 -2.04 1.84
CA VAL A 165 -21.75 -2.59 0.47
C VAL A 165 -20.59 -2.10 -0.39
N SER A 166 -20.21 -0.82 -0.30
CA SER A 166 -19.01 -0.28 -0.96
C SER A 166 -17.76 -1.08 -0.59
N THR A 167 -17.58 -1.32 0.71
CA THR A 167 -16.43 -2.02 1.29
C THR A 167 -16.44 -3.51 0.93
N LEU A 168 -17.60 -4.16 0.94
CA LEU A 168 -17.76 -5.54 0.46
C LEU A 168 -17.40 -5.66 -1.02
N ALA A 169 -17.94 -4.79 -1.87
CA ALA A 169 -17.68 -4.79 -3.30
C ALA A 169 -16.19 -4.55 -3.60
N ALA A 170 -15.56 -3.59 -2.89
CA ALA A 170 -14.14 -3.31 -2.99
C ALA A 170 -13.31 -4.54 -2.59
N GLY A 171 -13.61 -5.12 -1.43
CA GLY A 171 -12.94 -6.30 -0.91
C GLY A 171 -13.07 -7.51 -1.84
N LEU A 172 -14.25 -7.74 -2.42
CA LEU A 172 -14.47 -8.81 -3.39
C LEU A 172 -13.69 -8.59 -4.69
N CYS A 173 -13.63 -7.36 -5.21
CA CYS A 173 -12.84 -7.03 -6.39
C CYS A 173 -11.34 -7.28 -6.15
N ILE A 174 -10.82 -6.79 -5.01
CA ILE A 174 -9.41 -6.96 -4.63
C ILE A 174 -9.09 -8.44 -4.42
N PHE A 175 -9.94 -9.16 -3.70
CA PHE A 175 -9.79 -10.60 -3.49
C PHE A 175 -9.81 -11.38 -4.81
N ALA A 176 -10.70 -11.03 -5.73
CA ALA A 176 -10.73 -11.63 -7.06
C ALA A 176 -9.42 -11.36 -7.82
N ALA A 177 -8.93 -10.12 -7.83
CA ALA A 177 -7.67 -9.77 -8.48
C ALA A 177 -6.47 -10.55 -7.89
N ILE A 178 -6.38 -10.65 -6.57
CA ILE A 178 -5.34 -11.43 -5.87
C ILE A 178 -5.45 -12.91 -6.23
N SER A 179 -6.65 -13.49 -6.14
CA SER A 179 -6.88 -14.91 -6.45
C SER A 179 -6.54 -15.23 -7.90
N LEU A 180 -6.89 -14.34 -8.85
CA LEU A 180 -6.51 -14.49 -10.25
C LEU A 180 -5.00 -14.38 -10.48
N SER A 181 -4.31 -13.56 -9.68
CA SER A 181 -2.85 -13.39 -9.76
C SER A 181 -2.07 -14.56 -9.18
N GLN A 182 -2.55 -15.14 -8.08
CA GLN A 182 -1.89 -16.21 -7.34
C GLN A 182 -2.32 -17.62 -7.78
N GLY A 183 -3.44 -17.74 -8.49
CA GLY A 183 -3.93 -19.02 -9.03
C GLY A 183 -4.59 -19.95 -8.00
N TYR A 184 -4.76 -19.51 -6.75
CA TYR A 184 -5.46 -20.27 -5.71
C TYR A 184 -6.59 -19.46 -5.06
N LEU A 185 -7.65 -20.15 -4.65
CA LEU A 185 -8.84 -19.56 -4.00
C LEU A 185 -8.76 -19.76 -2.48
N GLY A 186 -8.12 -18.82 -1.80
CA GLY A 186 -8.08 -18.79 -0.34
C GLY A 186 -9.34 -18.19 0.28
N LEU A 187 -10.53 -18.76 0.05
CA LEU A 187 -11.82 -18.18 0.51
C LEU A 187 -11.89 -17.92 2.03
N ARG A 188 -11.08 -18.64 2.82
CA ARG A 188 -10.94 -18.42 4.27
C ARG A 188 -10.27 -17.08 4.63
N ALA A 189 -9.53 -16.46 3.71
CA ALA A 189 -8.88 -15.17 3.93
C ALA A 189 -9.84 -13.98 3.76
N LEU A 190 -10.89 -14.13 2.93
CA LEU A 190 -11.87 -13.08 2.67
C LEU A 190 -12.58 -12.56 3.94
N PRO A 191 -13.17 -13.40 4.80
CA PRO A 191 -13.84 -12.92 6.01
C PRO A 191 -12.85 -12.24 6.98
N ARG A 192 -11.59 -12.71 7.03
CA ARG A 192 -10.56 -12.06 7.86
C ARG A 192 -10.20 -10.67 7.33
N MET A 193 -10.06 -10.51 6.02
CA MET A 193 -9.80 -9.21 5.38
C MET A 193 -10.94 -8.22 5.63
N LEU A 194 -12.19 -8.67 5.46
CA LEU A 194 -13.37 -7.84 5.68
C LEU A 194 -13.61 -7.52 7.15
N ALA A 195 -13.38 -8.46 8.07
CA ALA A 195 -13.52 -8.24 9.51
C ALA A 195 -12.55 -7.16 10.01
N LEU A 196 -11.40 -7.03 9.37
CA LEU A 196 -10.41 -6.00 9.68
C LEU A 196 -10.80 -4.62 9.10
N SER A 197 -11.43 -4.56 7.93
CA SER A 197 -11.77 -3.31 7.26
C SER A 197 -13.10 -2.69 7.67
N MET A 198 -14.12 -3.51 7.98
CA MET A 198 -15.46 -3.02 8.25
C MET A 198 -15.58 -2.06 9.44
N PRO A 199 -14.95 -2.31 10.61
CA PRO A 199 -15.09 -1.41 11.75
C PRO A 199 -14.57 -0.01 11.43
N PHE A 200 -13.45 0.08 10.70
CA PHE A 200 -12.89 1.36 10.28
C PHE A 200 -13.79 2.06 9.26
N ALA A 201 -14.25 1.34 8.23
CA ALA A 201 -15.14 1.89 7.21
C ALA A 201 -16.44 2.42 7.82
N LEU A 202 -17.07 1.67 8.74
CA LEU A 202 -18.28 2.08 9.45
C LEU A 202 -18.04 3.27 10.38
N ALA A 203 -16.87 3.36 11.03
CA ALA A 203 -16.52 4.54 11.82
C ALA A 203 -16.39 5.79 10.94
N MET A 204 -15.69 5.69 9.80
CA MET A 204 -15.57 6.80 8.83
C MET A 204 -16.93 7.18 8.23
N ALA A 205 -17.78 6.19 7.96
CA ALA A 205 -19.16 6.39 7.51
C ALA A 205 -19.97 7.19 8.54
N ALA A 206 -19.86 6.86 9.82
CA ALA A 206 -20.53 7.58 10.90
C ALA A 206 -20.06 9.04 11.00
N PHE A 207 -18.75 9.30 10.84
CA PHE A 207 -18.24 10.68 10.77
C PHE A 207 -18.74 11.43 9.54
N GLY A 208 -18.80 10.79 8.38
CA GLY A 208 -19.33 11.37 7.14
C GLY A 208 -20.81 11.71 7.26
N LEU A 209 -21.58 10.85 7.93
CA LEU A 209 -22.98 11.07 8.24
C LEU A 209 -23.18 12.25 9.18
N LEU A 210 -22.40 12.35 10.26
CA LEU A 210 -22.43 13.50 11.16
C LEU A 210 -22.12 14.80 10.42
N ALA A 211 -21.10 14.78 9.56
CA ALA A 211 -20.76 15.92 8.71
C ALA A 211 -21.93 16.31 7.78
N ALA A 212 -22.59 15.33 7.15
CA ALA A 212 -23.76 15.57 6.31
C ALA A 212 -24.92 16.19 7.10
N GLN A 213 -25.25 15.63 8.27
CA GLN A 213 -26.34 16.14 9.10
C GLN A 213 -26.10 17.58 9.57
N ILE A 214 -24.87 17.89 10.00
CA ILE A 214 -24.47 19.25 10.39
C ILE A 214 -24.59 20.19 9.18
N ALA A 215 -24.10 19.77 8.01
CA ALA A 215 -24.17 20.57 6.79
C ALA A 215 -25.61 20.87 6.35
N MET A 216 -26.53 19.91 6.50
CA MET A 216 -27.94 20.08 6.14
C MET A 216 -28.66 21.07 7.07
N GLN A 217 -28.29 21.14 8.35
CA GLN A 217 -28.92 22.03 9.32
C GLN A 217 -28.29 23.43 9.32
N ASN A 218 -26.96 23.51 9.41
CA ASN A 218 -26.20 24.75 9.37
C ASN A 218 -24.79 24.52 8.82
N PRO A 219 -24.55 24.85 7.53
CA PRO A 219 -23.25 24.69 6.89
C PRO A 219 -22.10 25.38 7.61
N ALA A 220 -22.35 26.53 8.27
CA ALA A 220 -21.31 27.26 9.00
C ALA A 220 -20.76 26.45 10.19
N SER A 221 -21.59 25.59 10.79
CA SER A 221 -21.20 24.71 11.90
C SER A 221 -20.20 23.62 11.50
N LEU A 222 -19.99 23.37 10.20
CA LEU A 222 -18.93 22.47 9.74
C LEU A 222 -17.55 22.92 10.21
N ILE A 223 -17.34 24.23 10.44
CA ILE A 223 -16.06 24.72 10.95
C ILE A 223 -15.75 24.19 12.36
N LEU A 224 -16.79 23.97 13.19
CA LEU A 224 -16.66 23.39 14.52
C LEU A 224 -16.27 21.92 14.49
N LEU A 225 -16.60 21.19 13.40
CA LEU A 225 -16.15 19.82 13.18
C LEU A 225 -14.76 19.80 12.53
N ALA A 226 -14.49 20.72 11.61
CA ALA A 226 -13.22 20.80 10.90
C ALA A 226 -12.04 21.07 11.86
N LEU A 227 -12.21 21.97 12.83
CA LEU A 227 -11.17 22.33 13.79
C LEU A 227 -10.63 21.13 14.60
N PRO A 228 -11.45 20.37 15.35
CA PRO A 228 -10.98 19.20 16.09
C PRO A 228 -10.50 18.08 15.18
N SER A 229 -11.09 17.88 14.00
CA SER A 229 -10.62 16.87 13.05
C SER A 229 -9.21 17.20 12.54
N VAL A 230 -8.94 18.45 12.16
CA VAL A 230 -7.62 18.90 11.73
C VAL A 230 -6.61 18.79 12.87
N LEU A 231 -7.00 19.17 14.09
CA LEU A 231 -6.15 19.03 15.27
C LEU A 231 -5.81 17.56 15.56
N LEU A 232 -6.78 16.66 15.49
CA LEU A 232 -6.56 15.23 15.73
C LEU A 232 -5.67 14.61 14.64
N ILE A 233 -5.91 14.95 13.37
CA ILE A 233 -5.09 14.45 12.25
C ILE A 233 -3.66 14.99 12.36
N SER A 234 -3.48 16.27 12.69
CA SER A 234 -2.16 16.86 12.87
C SER A 234 -1.43 16.29 14.07
N ALA A 235 -2.12 16.08 15.20
CA ALA A 235 -1.56 15.41 16.38
C ALA A 235 -1.16 13.96 16.08
N TYR A 236 -2.00 13.20 15.38
CA TYR A 236 -1.68 11.83 14.96
C TYR A 236 -0.46 11.80 14.04
N ARG A 237 -0.38 12.72 13.07
CA ARG A 237 0.78 12.83 12.17
C ARG A 237 2.06 13.23 12.91
N ALA A 238 1.96 14.17 13.85
CA ALA A 238 3.08 14.55 14.69
C ALA A 238 3.56 13.38 15.56
N TYR A 239 2.63 12.62 16.14
CA TYR A 239 2.92 11.42 16.90
C TYR A 239 3.57 10.33 16.03
N ALA A 240 3.03 10.06 14.84
CA ALA A 240 3.56 9.07 13.92
C ALA A 240 4.99 9.42 13.48
N LYS A 241 5.23 10.69 13.12
CA LYS A 241 6.56 11.20 12.75
C LYS A 241 7.54 11.10 13.93
N ALA A 242 7.11 11.42 15.14
CA ALA A 242 7.92 11.27 16.34
C ALA A 242 8.26 9.81 16.64
N ARG A 243 7.32 8.88 16.39
CA ARG A 243 7.52 7.44 16.59
C ARG A 243 8.51 6.85 15.58
N GLU A 244 8.46 7.30 14.34
CA GLU A 244 9.42 6.91 13.29
C GLU A 244 10.85 7.34 13.65
N GLN A 245 11.01 8.57 14.17
CA GLN A 245 12.30 9.07 14.67
C GLN A 245 12.83 8.24 15.85
N GLN A 246 11.97 7.85 16.80
CA GLN A 246 12.38 7.00 17.92
C GLN A 246 12.80 5.60 17.46
N ASN A 247 12.10 4.99 16.51
CA ASN A 247 12.48 3.69 15.97
C ASN A 247 13.84 3.75 15.26
N ASN A 248 14.13 4.82 14.51
CA ASN A 248 15.41 4.98 13.83
C ASN A 248 16.57 5.17 14.81
N LEU A 249 16.37 5.97 15.87
CA LEU A 249 17.37 6.15 16.93
C LEU A 249 17.60 4.88 17.74
N ARG A 250 16.54 4.09 17.99
CA ARG A 250 16.65 2.80 18.68
C ARG A 250 17.47 1.81 17.86
N LEU A 251 17.29 1.80 16.54
CA LEU A 251 18.05 0.96 15.61
C LEU A 251 19.52 1.37 15.55
N LEU A 252 19.82 2.67 15.51
CA LEU A 252 21.21 3.16 15.62
C LEU A 252 21.85 2.81 16.97
N HIS A 253 21.10 2.93 18.07
CA HIS A 253 21.63 2.64 19.40
C HIS A 253 21.87 1.15 19.63
N GLU A 254 20.97 0.29 19.12
CA GLU A 254 21.12 -1.18 19.12
C GLU A 254 22.32 -1.61 18.28
N VAL A 255 22.49 -1.02 17.08
CA VAL A 255 23.66 -1.22 16.23
C VAL A 255 24.96 -0.79 16.90
N THR A 256 24.94 0.31 17.66
CA THR A 256 26.14 0.82 18.36
C THR A 256 26.45 0.03 19.63
N SER A 257 25.45 -0.41 20.39
CA SER A 257 25.68 -1.15 21.64
C SER A 257 26.14 -2.59 21.39
N LEU A 258 25.75 -3.20 20.27
CA LEU A 258 26.25 -4.53 19.85
C LEU A 258 27.75 -4.51 19.52
N LEU A 259 28.28 -3.38 19.04
CA LEU A 259 29.71 -3.20 18.73
C LEU A 259 30.57 -2.95 19.98
N TYR A 260 29.99 -2.49 21.09
CA TYR A 260 30.73 -2.12 22.31
C TYR A 260 30.69 -3.17 23.43
N THR A 261 29.75 -4.13 23.39
CA THR A 261 29.49 -5.04 24.53
C THR A 261 30.06 -6.45 24.34
N SER A 262 30.63 -6.77 23.19
CA SER A 262 31.15 -8.10 22.89
C SER A 262 32.68 -8.11 22.94
N ASP A 263 33.24 -8.79 23.94
CA ASP A 263 34.67 -9.15 23.99
C ASP A 263 35.08 -10.16 22.88
N ASP A 264 34.13 -10.54 22.02
CA ASP A 264 34.27 -11.49 20.92
C ASP A 264 33.83 -10.86 19.58
N ALA A 265 34.81 -10.38 18.81
CA ALA A 265 34.61 -9.67 17.55
C ALA A 265 33.75 -10.43 16.50
N PRO A 266 33.87 -11.76 16.32
CA PRO A 266 33.01 -12.53 15.42
C PRO A 266 31.52 -12.40 15.76
N THR A 267 31.17 -12.52 17.04
CA THR A 267 29.77 -12.44 17.50
C THR A 267 29.21 -11.02 17.32
N ALA A 268 30.02 -9.99 17.59
CA ALA A 268 29.67 -8.59 17.33
C ALA A 268 29.29 -8.33 15.87
N LEU A 269 30.11 -8.86 14.96
CA LEU A 269 29.96 -8.74 13.51
C LEU A 269 28.70 -9.44 13.00
N THR A 270 28.42 -10.65 13.50
CA THR A 270 27.20 -11.38 13.11
C THR A 270 25.93 -10.68 13.60
N ASP A 271 25.94 -10.15 14.81
CA ASP A 271 24.78 -9.45 15.39
C ASP A 271 24.55 -8.11 14.68
N PHE A 272 25.61 -7.36 14.43
CA PHE A 272 25.58 -6.13 13.63
C PHE A 272 24.99 -6.36 12.24
N LEU A 273 25.51 -7.33 11.48
CA LEU A 273 25.02 -7.63 10.13
C LEU A 273 23.57 -8.11 10.13
N THR A 274 23.16 -8.86 11.15
CA THR A 274 21.77 -9.31 11.31
C THR A 274 20.84 -8.13 11.60
N ALA A 275 21.26 -7.19 12.44
CA ALA A 275 20.52 -5.96 12.71
C ALA A 275 20.42 -5.08 11.44
N VAL A 276 21.51 -4.89 10.70
CA VAL A 276 21.53 -4.15 9.42
C VAL A 276 20.60 -4.80 8.39
N ARG A 277 20.66 -6.13 8.23
CA ARG A 277 19.75 -6.88 7.34
C ARG A 277 18.29 -6.62 7.71
N GLY A 278 17.96 -6.68 8.99
CA GLY A 278 16.62 -6.39 9.50
C GLY A 278 16.16 -4.97 9.23
N ALA A 279 17.05 -3.99 9.43
CA ALA A 279 16.78 -2.57 9.21
C ALA A 279 16.46 -2.25 7.75
N PHE A 280 17.27 -2.78 6.83
CA PHE A 280 17.12 -2.55 5.40
C PHE A 280 16.14 -3.52 4.74
N ARG A 281 15.58 -4.48 5.49
CA ARG A 281 14.74 -5.58 4.98
C ARG A 281 15.39 -6.30 3.80
N ALA A 282 16.71 -6.47 3.88
CA ALA A 282 17.50 -7.14 2.87
C ALA A 282 17.48 -8.65 3.09
N ALA A 283 17.67 -9.42 2.02
CA ALA A 283 17.82 -10.88 2.13
C ALA A 283 19.25 -11.30 2.56
N ASP A 284 20.24 -10.45 2.28
CA ASP A 284 21.65 -10.69 2.53
C ASP A 284 22.34 -9.39 2.95
N ALA A 285 23.32 -9.48 3.84
CA ALA A 285 24.17 -8.38 4.29
C ALA A 285 25.60 -8.88 4.48
N GLU A 286 26.55 -8.21 3.83
CA GLU A 286 27.96 -8.60 3.79
C GLU A 286 28.85 -7.44 4.25
N LEU A 287 29.90 -7.78 5.01
CA LEU A 287 30.98 -6.86 5.37
C LEU A 287 32.31 -7.52 5.00
N VAL A 288 33.10 -6.82 4.19
CA VAL A 288 34.47 -7.21 3.84
C VAL A 288 35.44 -6.31 4.57
N LEU A 289 36.35 -6.91 5.34
CA LEU A 289 37.42 -6.20 6.04
C LEU A 289 38.75 -6.55 5.38
N PHE A 290 39.48 -5.52 4.96
CA PHE A 290 40.84 -5.62 4.45
C PHE A 290 41.81 -5.48 5.63
N GLY A 291 42.84 -6.33 5.68
CA GLY A 291 43.90 -6.19 6.68
C GLY A 291 44.78 -4.96 6.39
N GLU A 292 45.54 -4.52 7.39
CA GLU A 292 46.48 -3.39 7.23
C GLU A 292 47.65 -3.73 6.29
N ASP A 293 48.02 -5.00 6.19
CA ASP A 293 49.03 -5.48 5.25
C ASP A 293 48.40 -5.79 3.89
N ASP A 294 49.05 -5.34 2.81
CA ASP A 294 48.57 -5.53 1.43
C ASP A 294 48.53 -7.02 1.01
N ASP A 295 49.19 -7.90 1.76
CA ASP A 295 49.18 -9.36 1.58
C ASP A 295 48.18 -10.09 2.50
N ALA A 296 47.51 -9.39 3.42
CA ALA A 296 46.54 -10.01 4.30
C ALA A 296 45.29 -10.46 3.52
N VAL A 297 44.86 -11.70 3.74
CA VAL A 297 43.64 -12.23 3.11
C VAL A 297 42.44 -11.47 3.68
N PRO A 298 41.64 -10.78 2.85
CA PRO A 298 40.46 -10.08 3.33
C PRO A 298 39.48 -11.06 3.95
N THR A 299 38.77 -10.59 4.97
CA THR A 299 37.81 -11.40 5.70
C THR A 299 36.39 -10.96 5.35
N LEU A 300 35.51 -11.93 5.16
CA LEU A 300 34.09 -11.74 4.87
C LEU A 300 33.27 -12.16 6.08
N SER A 301 32.40 -11.25 6.50
CA SER A 301 31.30 -11.53 7.42
C SER A 301 29.99 -11.40 6.67
N ARG A 302 29.05 -12.33 6.86
CA ARG A 302 27.79 -12.41 6.13
C ARG A 302 26.62 -12.79 7.04
N SER A 303 25.47 -12.15 6.84
CA SER A 303 24.18 -12.57 7.40
C SER A 303 23.13 -12.71 6.30
N ARG A 304 22.68 -13.94 6.06
CA ARG A 304 21.69 -14.28 5.01
C ARG A 304 20.43 -14.94 5.58
N GLU A 305 19.27 -14.59 5.04
CA GLU A 305 17.99 -15.13 5.50
C GLU A 305 17.94 -16.66 5.30
N GLY A 306 17.69 -17.41 6.37
CA GLY A 306 17.64 -18.88 6.34
C GLY A 306 18.97 -19.61 6.54
N GLU A 307 20.08 -18.87 6.69
CA GLU A 307 21.42 -19.44 6.97
C GLU A 307 21.94 -18.92 8.33
N ALA A 308 22.84 -19.69 8.96
CA ALA A 308 23.54 -19.22 10.15
C ALA A 308 24.51 -18.09 9.76
N PRO A 309 24.55 -16.97 10.49
CA PRO A 309 25.48 -15.88 10.18
C PRO A 309 26.91 -16.36 10.39
N VAL A 310 27.83 -15.85 9.57
CA VAL A 310 29.24 -16.19 9.66
C VAL A 310 30.06 -14.92 9.73
N ALA A 311 31.10 -14.90 10.56
CA ALA A 311 32.01 -13.78 10.70
C ALA A 311 33.46 -14.20 10.45
N LEU A 312 34.23 -13.26 9.89
CA LEU A 312 35.67 -13.35 9.67
C LEU A 312 36.12 -14.59 8.86
N LEU A 313 35.33 -15.04 7.90
CA LEU A 313 35.77 -16.08 6.97
C LEU A 313 36.83 -15.52 6.02
N PRO A 314 37.95 -16.22 5.79
CA PRO A 314 38.87 -15.87 4.71
C PRO A 314 38.11 -15.82 3.38
N MET A 315 38.24 -14.73 2.64
CA MET A 315 37.61 -14.63 1.33
C MET A 315 38.30 -15.55 0.32
N GLU A 316 37.55 -16.47 -0.27
CA GLU A 316 38.06 -17.35 -1.33
C GLU A 316 38.45 -16.60 -2.61
N HIS A 317 37.80 -15.45 -2.89
CA HIS A 317 37.96 -14.69 -4.13
C HIS A 317 38.28 -13.21 -3.85
N ARG A 318 39.49 -12.91 -3.35
CA ARG A 318 39.99 -11.54 -3.08
C ARG A 318 39.76 -10.57 -4.25
N ALA A 319 39.96 -11.04 -5.48
CA ALA A 319 39.82 -10.23 -6.70
C ALA A 319 38.44 -9.58 -6.89
N ASP A 320 37.38 -10.12 -6.28
CA ASP A 320 36.04 -9.53 -6.37
C ASP A 320 35.85 -8.34 -5.44
N ALA A 321 36.44 -8.39 -4.25
CA ALA A 321 36.45 -7.27 -3.32
C ALA A 321 37.36 -6.14 -3.84
N ASP A 322 38.55 -6.49 -4.35
CA ASP A 322 39.49 -5.52 -4.91
C ASP A 322 38.89 -4.73 -6.09
N ARG A 323 38.09 -5.39 -6.94
CA ARG A 323 37.39 -4.73 -8.06
C ARG A 323 36.33 -3.74 -7.59
N LEU A 324 35.60 -4.07 -6.52
CA LEU A 324 34.61 -3.17 -5.94
C LEU A 324 35.28 -1.97 -5.27
N VAL A 325 36.41 -2.16 -4.58
CA VAL A 325 37.21 -1.07 -4.00
C VAL A 325 37.81 -0.18 -5.08
N ALA A 326 38.48 -0.75 -6.07
CA ALA A 326 39.05 0.01 -7.19
C ALA A 326 37.98 0.81 -7.93
N PHE A 327 36.79 0.22 -8.11
CA PHE A 327 35.65 0.93 -8.69
C PHE A 327 35.16 2.10 -7.81
N ALA A 328 35.08 1.91 -6.48
CA ALA A 328 34.66 2.97 -5.56
C ALA A 328 35.68 4.13 -5.53
N GLU A 329 36.98 3.82 -5.59
CA GLU A 329 38.05 4.81 -5.68
C GLU A 329 38.05 5.57 -7.01
N GLU A 330 37.87 4.87 -8.14
CA GLU A 330 37.87 5.47 -9.48
C GLU A 330 36.62 6.34 -9.71
N SER A 331 35.47 5.92 -9.18
CA SER A 331 34.20 6.66 -9.32
C SER A 331 34.06 7.82 -8.32
N GLY A 332 34.82 7.81 -7.21
CA GLY A 332 34.73 8.82 -6.14
C GLY A 332 33.39 8.83 -5.41
N VAL A 333 32.54 7.83 -5.63
CA VAL A 333 31.21 7.71 -5.02
C VAL A 333 31.23 6.50 -4.08
N PRO A 334 31.31 6.71 -2.75
CA PRO A 334 31.39 5.63 -1.78
C PRO A 334 30.07 4.85 -1.62
N THR A 335 28.98 5.31 -2.24
CA THR A 335 27.67 4.64 -2.18
C THR A 335 27.07 4.41 -3.56
N THR A 336 26.89 3.17 -3.98
CA THR A 336 26.38 2.82 -5.32
C THR A 336 25.25 1.77 -5.26
N ARG A 337 24.38 1.75 -6.28
CA ARG A 337 23.25 0.80 -6.38
C ARG A 337 23.18 0.23 -7.80
N THR A 338 22.67 -1.00 -7.93
CA THR A 338 22.26 -1.57 -9.21
C THR A 338 21.32 -0.61 -9.97
N GLY A 339 21.60 -0.41 -11.26
CA GLY A 339 20.89 0.51 -12.16
C GLY A 339 21.29 2.00 -12.09
N ALA A 340 22.26 2.39 -11.25
CA ALA A 340 22.82 3.75 -11.24
C ALA A 340 23.96 3.90 -12.28
N PRO A 341 24.23 5.12 -12.81
CA PRO A 341 25.38 5.36 -13.68
C PRO A 341 26.67 4.97 -12.95
N GLY A 342 27.39 3.95 -13.46
CA GLY A 342 28.59 3.39 -12.84
C GLY A 342 28.39 2.03 -12.13
N GLY A 343 27.17 1.58 -11.82
CA GLY A 343 26.92 0.36 -11.04
C GLY A 343 27.30 -0.99 -11.68
N THR A 344 27.99 -1.01 -12.82
CA THR A 344 28.30 -2.21 -13.62
C THR A 344 29.12 -3.28 -12.91
N GLU A 345 30.01 -2.90 -11.98
CA GLU A 345 30.76 -3.88 -11.17
C GLU A 345 29.89 -4.48 -10.06
N LEU A 346 29.07 -3.66 -9.40
CA LEU A 346 28.12 -4.10 -8.38
C LEU A 346 27.04 -5.03 -8.96
N GLU A 347 26.59 -4.76 -10.19
CA GLU A 347 25.68 -5.65 -10.94
C GLU A 347 26.34 -7.00 -11.26
N ARG A 348 27.62 -7.00 -11.66
CA ARG A 348 28.38 -8.24 -11.89
C ARG A 348 28.64 -9.02 -10.61
N TYR A 349 28.81 -8.33 -9.49
CA TYR A 349 28.89 -8.96 -8.17
C TYR A 349 27.56 -9.60 -7.78
N ALA A 350 26.46 -8.85 -7.87
CA ALA A 350 25.11 -9.30 -7.55
C ALA A 350 24.70 -10.52 -8.41
N ALA A 351 24.93 -10.47 -9.73
CA ALA A 351 24.61 -11.55 -10.64
C ALA A 351 25.38 -12.85 -10.34
N ARG A 352 26.66 -12.76 -9.95
CA ARG A 352 27.47 -13.92 -9.59
C ARG A 352 27.05 -14.56 -8.27
N HIS A 353 26.54 -13.77 -7.33
CA HIS A 353 26.06 -14.24 -6.04
C HIS A 353 24.55 -14.54 -6.00
N GLY A 354 23.86 -14.46 -7.15
CA GLY A 354 22.43 -14.74 -7.27
C GLY A 354 21.53 -13.69 -6.62
N LEU A 355 22.06 -12.49 -6.36
CA LEU A 355 21.33 -11.37 -5.76
C LEU A 355 20.59 -10.59 -6.84
N LYS A 356 19.35 -10.19 -6.56
CA LYS A 356 18.50 -9.47 -7.51
C LYS A 356 18.91 -8.01 -7.65
N ASP A 357 19.20 -7.35 -6.54
CA ASP A 357 19.60 -5.96 -6.43
C ASP A 357 20.61 -5.84 -5.27
N ALA A 358 21.56 -4.92 -5.40
CA ALA A 358 22.60 -4.69 -4.41
C ALA A 358 22.87 -3.19 -4.22
N MET A 359 23.31 -2.83 -3.02
CA MET A 359 23.76 -1.50 -2.65
C MET A 359 25.04 -1.66 -1.83
N MET A 360 26.03 -0.84 -2.11
CA MET A 360 27.29 -0.73 -1.37
C MET A 360 27.42 0.69 -0.84
#